data_AF-K1YB30-F1
#
_entry.id   AF-K1YB30-F1
#
_cell.length_a   1.000
_cell.length_b   1.000
_cell.length_c   1.000
_cell.angle_alpha   90.00
_cell.angle_beta   90.00
_cell.angle_gamma   90.00
#
_symmetry.space_group_name_H-M   'P 1'
#
loop_
_entity.id
_entity.type
_entity.pdbx_description
1 polymer ?
#
loop_
_entity_poly.entity_id
_entity_poly.type
_entity_poly.pdbx_seq_one_letter_code
_entity_poly.pdbx_strand_id
1 'polypeptide(L)'
;MAQILKNNVSGVLSTQLNPADTSMVLVDASNFPAPTGGDFYLLTLVGLNDNGQEATWEVVKVTAKTSNTLTVVRAQESTAAATWPVGATVQLRLTAGTVATQDALVSGLATKEPTIAVGTTAQYRRGDKTWQTLDKAAAGLANVDNTADAAKAVLSATKLTTARTINDVSFDGSANISINAAAVPNTPAGSIAATTVQAAIDELDSEKVSNVVVLPSPADLNTVVTSGFYRLRSVSNGPSGAVDDGQLIVSRGLDTITQIAISYLSGRMFTRSGNPPAVGGVGDFAPWREVYTSGSILGTVSQSAGVPTGAVIEQGSNANGEYCRYADGTQIC
;
A
#
# COMPACT_ATOMS: atom_id res chain seq x y z
N MET A 1 28.09 69.19 33.93
CA MET A 1 28.56 69.47 35.30
C MET A 1 28.66 68.15 36.02
N ALA A 2 29.87 67.61 36.12
CA ALA A 2 30.18 66.36 36.80
C ALA A 2 30.79 66.64 38.18
N GLN A 3 30.51 65.74 39.13
CA GLN A 3 31.26 65.69 40.37
C GLN A 3 32.62 65.03 40.11
N ILE A 4 33.71 65.74 40.38
CA ILE A 4 35.08 65.22 40.31
C ILE A 4 35.34 64.38 41.57
N LEU A 5 35.77 63.14 41.36
CA LEU A 5 36.21 62.24 42.43
C LEU A 5 37.71 62.04 42.31
N LYS A 6 38.44 62.17 43.43
CA LYS A 6 39.88 61.98 43.48
C LYS A 6 40.28 61.33 44.81
N ASN A 7 41.12 60.31 44.73
CA ASN A 7 41.61 59.60 45.91
C ASN A 7 42.64 60.44 46.68
N ASN A 8 42.69 60.23 48.00
CA ASN A 8 43.75 60.73 48.88
C ASN A 8 43.94 62.27 48.86
N VAL A 9 42.85 63.03 48.72
CA VAL A 9 42.87 64.49 48.80
C VAL A 9 42.55 64.92 50.24
N SER A 10 43.54 65.50 50.91
CA SER A 10 43.45 66.03 52.27
C SER A 10 44.27 67.31 52.37
N GLY A 11 43.88 68.21 53.27
CA GLY A 11 44.60 69.44 53.58
C GLY A 11 44.15 70.03 54.91
N VAL A 12 44.70 71.19 55.26
CA VAL A 12 44.31 71.94 56.47
C VAL A 12 44.13 73.41 56.14
N LEU A 13 43.22 74.08 56.86
CA LEU A 13 42.96 75.51 56.72
C LEU A 13 44.18 76.34 57.12
N SER A 14 44.56 77.32 56.30
CA SER A 14 45.58 78.33 56.65
C SER A 14 45.01 79.54 57.37
N THR A 15 43.70 79.77 57.26
CA THR A 15 42.97 80.88 57.89
C THR A 15 41.66 80.37 58.50
N GLN A 16 41.13 81.05 59.51
CA GLN A 16 39.80 80.75 60.03
C GLN A 16 38.76 80.91 58.90
N LEU A 17 37.78 80.01 58.87
CA LEU A 17 36.68 80.04 57.91
C LEU A 17 35.36 80.24 58.66
N ASN A 18 34.67 81.34 58.43
CA ASN A 18 33.40 81.71 59.06
C ASN A 18 32.20 81.24 58.21
N PRO A 19 30.99 81.09 58.78
CA PRO A 19 29.83 80.53 58.05
C PRO A 19 29.45 81.25 56.73
N ALA A 20 29.70 82.55 56.62
CA ALA A 20 29.39 83.35 55.44
C ALA A 20 30.50 83.33 54.36
N ASP A 21 31.67 82.77 54.67
CA ASP A 21 32.81 82.79 53.76
C ASP A 21 32.57 81.85 52.57
N THR A 22 32.80 82.38 51.36
CA THR A 22 32.70 81.66 50.08
C THR A 22 34.06 81.29 49.50
N SER A 23 35.14 81.61 50.22
CA SER A 23 36.51 81.26 49.88
C SER A 23 37.21 80.60 51.05
N MET A 24 37.84 79.47 50.81
CA MET A 24 38.59 78.70 51.80
C MET A 24 40.05 78.63 51.38
N VAL A 25 40.97 79.07 52.26
CA VAL A 25 42.41 79.07 51.98
C VAL A 25 43.07 77.91 52.70
N LEU A 26 43.80 77.09 51.97
CA LEU A 26 44.53 75.94 52.50
C LEU A 26 46.03 76.25 52.63
N VAL A 27 46.70 75.54 53.53
CA VAL A 27 48.17 75.62 53.63
C VAL A 27 48.83 75.14 52.34
N ASP A 28 48.35 74.03 51.78
CA ASP A 28 48.71 73.54 50.45
C ASP A 28 47.46 72.94 49.77
N ALA A 29 47.10 73.46 48.60
CA ALA A 29 46.02 72.91 47.79
C ALA A 29 46.54 72.21 46.53
N SER A 30 47.84 71.96 46.36
CA SER A 30 48.44 71.37 45.16
C SER A 30 47.73 70.09 44.68
N ASN A 31 47.34 69.23 45.62
CA ASN A 31 46.67 67.96 45.33
C ASN A 31 45.14 68.07 45.13
N PHE A 32 44.54 69.24 45.36
CA PHE A 32 43.10 69.44 45.15
C PHE A 32 42.78 69.67 43.66
N PRO A 33 41.68 69.09 43.12
CA PRO A 33 41.28 69.31 41.73
C PRO A 33 41.01 70.79 41.44
N ALA A 34 41.18 71.19 40.17
CA ALA A 34 40.78 72.51 39.67
C ALA A 34 39.53 72.34 38.79
N PRO A 35 38.32 72.63 39.29
CA PRO A 35 37.11 72.43 38.52
C PRO A 35 37.02 73.41 37.33
N THR A 36 36.51 72.93 36.20
CA THR A 36 36.31 73.72 34.96
C THR A 36 34.92 73.43 34.38
N GLY A 37 34.39 74.30 33.52
CA GLY A 37 33.14 74.00 32.78
C GLY A 37 31.92 73.74 33.67
N GLY A 38 31.94 74.28 34.90
CA GLY A 38 30.90 74.06 35.91
C GLY A 38 31.10 72.82 36.77
N ASP A 39 32.08 71.95 36.51
CA ASP A 39 32.36 70.80 37.37
C ASP A 39 32.61 71.21 38.83
N PHE A 40 32.41 70.28 39.76
CA PHE A 40 32.58 70.53 41.18
C PHE A 40 33.14 69.31 41.88
N TYR A 41 33.61 69.45 43.11
CA TYR A 41 33.81 68.31 44.02
C TYR A 41 33.34 68.68 45.41
N LEU A 42 33.07 67.66 46.23
CA LEU A 42 32.62 67.83 47.60
C LEU A 42 33.79 67.60 48.55
N LEU A 43 33.94 68.48 49.53
CA LEU A 43 34.86 68.30 50.64
C LEU A 43 34.08 68.19 51.94
N THR A 44 34.66 67.49 52.90
CA THR A 44 34.20 67.46 54.29
C THR A 44 35.24 68.18 55.14
N LEU A 45 34.81 69.27 55.80
CA LEU A 45 35.55 69.84 56.93
C LEU A 45 35.32 68.97 58.16
N VAL A 46 36.38 68.75 58.91
CA VAL A 46 36.41 67.80 60.03
C VAL A 46 36.93 68.50 61.27
N GLY A 47 36.11 68.49 62.32
CA GLY A 47 36.49 68.94 63.65
C GLY A 47 36.85 67.75 64.52
N LEU A 48 37.98 67.86 65.21
CA LEU A 48 38.44 66.84 66.14
C LEU A 48 38.04 67.22 67.56
N ASN A 49 37.64 66.24 68.36
CA ASN A 49 37.50 66.39 69.80
C ASN A 49 38.87 66.33 70.51
N ASP A 50 38.88 66.47 71.83
CA ASP A 50 40.11 66.46 72.64
C ASP A 50 40.91 65.14 72.55
N ASN A 51 40.27 64.06 72.12
CA ASN A 51 40.90 62.76 71.90
C ASN A 51 41.43 62.59 70.45
N GLY A 52 41.38 63.63 69.63
CA GLY A 52 41.78 63.60 68.22
C GLY A 52 40.82 62.84 67.31
N GLN A 53 39.60 62.54 67.77
CA GLN A 53 38.58 61.84 66.98
C GLN A 53 37.64 62.84 66.32
N GLU A 54 37.15 62.51 65.14
CA GLU A 54 36.19 63.34 64.42
C GLU A 54 34.86 63.45 65.18
N ALA A 55 34.37 64.68 65.36
CA ALA A 55 33.18 64.97 66.15
C ALA A 55 32.20 65.90 65.43
N THR A 56 32.67 66.71 64.48
CA THR A 56 31.84 67.60 63.68
C THR A 56 32.23 67.56 62.21
N TRP A 57 31.23 67.67 61.34
CA TRP A 57 31.43 67.61 59.89
C TRP A 57 30.59 68.68 59.19
N GLU A 58 31.20 69.32 58.19
CA GLU A 58 30.47 70.13 57.21
C GLU A 58 30.85 69.68 55.80
N VAL A 59 29.85 69.43 54.96
CA VAL A 59 30.07 69.18 53.54
C VAL A 59 30.01 70.51 52.80
N VAL A 60 31.03 70.78 51.98
CA VAL A 60 31.11 71.97 51.14
C VAL A 60 31.32 71.57 49.69
N LYS A 61 30.81 72.37 48.76
CA LYS A 61 30.97 72.16 47.32
C LYS A 61 31.99 73.14 46.78
N VAL A 62 33.07 72.62 46.24
CA VAL A 62 34.11 73.44 45.61
C VAL A 62 33.80 73.57 44.12
N THR A 63 33.75 74.82 43.65
CA THR A 63 33.40 75.15 42.25
C THR A 63 34.56 75.77 41.47
N ALA A 64 35.60 76.27 42.15
CA ALA A 64 36.81 76.78 41.52
C ALA A 64 38.00 76.69 42.47
N LYS A 65 39.21 76.78 41.90
CA LYS A 65 40.47 76.79 42.63
C LYS A 65 41.45 77.74 41.95
N THR A 66 42.05 78.63 42.74
CA THR A 66 43.14 79.50 42.31
C THR A 66 44.28 79.40 43.32
N SER A 67 45.41 78.83 42.91
CA SER A 67 46.53 78.53 43.82
C SER A 67 46.05 77.72 45.05
N ASN A 68 46.25 78.23 46.26
CA ASN A 68 45.83 77.63 47.54
C ASN A 68 44.40 78.01 47.99
N THR A 69 43.67 78.81 47.21
CA THR A 69 42.31 79.26 47.54
C THR A 69 41.28 78.46 46.76
N LEU A 70 40.31 77.90 47.48
CA LEU A 70 39.15 77.19 46.95
C LEU A 70 37.91 78.07 47.05
N THR A 71 37.15 78.17 45.96
CA THR A 71 35.81 78.80 45.98
C THR A 71 34.78 77.76 46.39
N VAL A 72 34.06 78.01 47.48
CA VAL A 72 33.19 77.03 48.13
C VAL A 72 31.76 77.53 48.29
N VAL A 73 30.81 76.60 48.14
CA VAL A 73 29.44 76.74 48.62
C VAL A 73 29.31 75.91 49.89
N ARG A 74 28.90 76.57 50.97
CA ARG A 74 28.83 76.01 52.33
C ARG A 74 27.57 75.16 52.55
N ALA A 75 27.50 74.45 53.68
CA ALA A 75 26.28 73.77 54.15
C ALA A 75 25.60 72.86 53.11
N GLN A 76 26.36 71.97 52.47
CA GLN A 76 25.81 71.00 51.52
C GLN A 76 25.26 69.77 52.24
N GLU A 77 24.37 69.04 51.56
CA GLU A 77 23.85 67.74 52.03
C GLU A 77 23.31 67.78 53.47
N SER A 78 22.55 68.83 53.78
CA SER A 78 21.93 69.06 55.10
C SER A 78 22.91 69.24 56.26
N THR A 79 24.20 69.46 55.98
CA THR A 79 25.14 69.96 56.99
C THR A 79 24.98 71.46 57.20
N ALA A 80 25.43 71.99 58.33
CA ALA A 80 25.35 73.42 58.65
C ALA A 80 26.69 74.11 58.46
N ALA A 81 26.68 75.36 57.99
CA ALA A 81 27.88 76.18 57.90
C ALA A 81 28.35 76.57 59.30
N ALA A 82 29.54 76.10 59.68
CA ALA A 82 30.13 76.38 60.99
C ALA A 82 31.36 77.30 60.88
N THR A 83 31.81 77.81 62.02
CA THR A 83 33.13 78.45 62.13
C THR A 83 34.19 77.37 62.29
N TRP A 84 35.21 77.38 61.43
CA TRP A 84 36.31 76.42 61.43
C TRP A 84 37.64 77.11 61.74
N PRO A 85 38.38 76.67 62.77
CA PRO A 85 39.65 77.29 63.15
C PRO A 85 40.77 77.00 62.13
N VAL A 86 41.83 77.79 62.19
CA VAL A 86 43.10 77.50 61.47
C VAL A 86 43.56 76.09 61.85
N GLY A 87 44.02 75.32 60.86
CA GLY A 87 44.44 73.93 61.04
C GLY A 87 43.32 72.90 60.97
N ALA A 88 42.04 73.30 60.83
CA ALA A 88 40.95 72.35 60.63
C ALA A 88 41.18 71.49 59.38
N THR A 89 40.89 70.20 59.50
CA THR A 89 41.14 69.22 58.43
C THR A 89 40.06 69.31 57.36
N VAL A 90 40.46 69.28 56.10
CA VAL A 90 39.57 69.23 54.93
C VAL A 90 39.91 68.01 54.09
N GLN A 91 38.90 67.22 53.71
CA GLN A 91 39.12 65.99 52.93
C GLN A 91 38.07 65.82 51.84
N LEU A 92 38.49 65.33 50.67
CA LEU A 92 37.54 64.90 49.64
C LEU A 92 37.08 63.49 50.00
N ARG A 93 35.83 63.38 50.47
CA ARG A 93 35.20 62.13 50.86
C ARG A 93 34.03 61.81 49.93
N LEU A 94 33.72 60.53 49.79
CA LEU A 94 32.42 60.12 49.25
C LEU A 94 31.33 60.57 50.24
N THR A 95 30.30 61.22 49.71
CA THR A 95 29.14 61.70 50.47
C THR A 95 27.88 60.93 50.09
N ALA A 96 26.80 61.07 50.87
CA ALA A 96 25.52 60.44 50.54
C ALA A 96 24.98 60.94 49.18
N GLY A 97 25.11 62.24 48.90
CA GLY A 97 24.76 62.83 47.60
C GLY A 97 25.62 62.30 46.45
N THR A 98 26.89 61.95 46.72
CA THR A 98 27.77 61.31 45.73
C THR A 98 27.21 59.94 45.32
N VAL A 99 26.77 59.13 46.28
CA VAL A 99 26.28 57.76 46.05
C VAL A 99 24.84 57.74 45.52
N ALA A 100 24.00 58.72 45.87
CA ALA A 100 22.63 58.85 45.38
C ALA A 100 22.54 58.96 43.85
N THR A 101 23.62 59.33 43.16
CA THR A 101 23.72 59.33 41.70
C THR A 101 23.69 57.92 41.06
N GLN A 102 23.69 56.84 41.84
CA GLN A 102 23.44 55.46 41.37
C GLN A 102 22.06 55.31 40.70
N ASP A 103 21.13 56.22 40.96
CA ASP A 103 19.86 56.38 40.24
C ASP A 103 20.05 56.64 38.73
N ALA A 104 21.19 57.23 38.33
CA ALA A 104 21.54 57.40 36.92
C ALA A 104 21.88 56.08 36.22
N LEU A 105 22.43 55.08 36.93
CA LEU A 105 22.62 53.74 36.39
C LEU A 105 21.28 53.04 36.20
N VAL A 106 20.34 53.23 37.13
CA VAL A 106 18.99 52.69 37.06
C VAL A 106 18.24 53.31 35.87
N SER A 107 18.27 54.63 35.71
CA SER A 107 17.67 55.34 34.57
C SER A 107 18.32 54.96 33.23
N GLY A 108 19.65 54.83 33.22
CA GLY A 108 20.43 54.44 32.05
C GLY A 108 20.18 53.01 31.59
N LEU A 109 19.82 52.10 32.50
CA LEU A 109 19.53 50.69 32.20
C LEU A 109 18.05 50.45 31.87
N ALA A 110 17.14 51.20 32.50
CA ALA A 110 15.69 51.06 32.37
C ALA A 110 15.16 51.23 30.93
N THR A 111 15.97 51.77 30.01
CA THR A 111 15.61 52.00 28.60
C THR A 111 16.35 51.10 27.61
N LYS A 112 17.29 50.26 28.06
CA LYS A 112 18.18 49.52 27.16
C LYS A 112 17.60 48.21 26.65
N GLU A 113 16.94 47.44 27.51
CA GLU A 113 16.26 46.20 27.08
C GLU A 113 14.89 46.09 27.74
N PRO A 114 13.79 46.10 26.96
CA PRO A 114 12.45 45.87 27.48
C PRO A 114 12.29 44.44 28.02
N THR A 115 11.45 44.28 29.04
CA THR A 115 11.06 42.96 29.56
C THR A 115 10.57 42.04 28.45
N ILE A 116 11.13 40.83 28.43
CA ILE A 116 10.71 39.78 27.50
C ILE A 116 9.42 39.17 28.05
N ALA A 117 8.28 39.47 27.42
CA ALA A 117 7.04 38.78 27.76
C ALA A 117 7.18 37.27 27.53
N VAL A 118 6.58 36.44 28.40
CA VAL A 118 6.59 34.99 28.25
C VAL A 118 5.82 34.59 27.00
N GLY A 119 6.44 33.82 26.11
CA GLY A 119 5.79 33.22 24.95
C GLY A 119 5.21 31.83 25.25
N THR A 120 4.52 31.25 24.27
CA THR A 120 4.06 29.85 24.34
C THR A 120 5.03 28.91 23.62
N THR A 121 4.85 27.59 23.79
CA THR A 121 5.61 26.57 23.05
C THR A 121 5.34 26.58 21.53
N ALA A 122 4.30 27.29 21.08
CA ALA A 122 3.93 27.42 19.67
C ALA A 122 4.47 28.71 19.03
N GLN A 123 5.43 29.40 19.67
CA GLN A 123 5.95 30.68 19.20
C GLN A 123 7.49 30.70 19.16
N TYR A 124 8.03 31.53 18.28
CA TYR A 124 9.45 31.90 18.27
C TYR A 124 9.58 33.42 18.40
N ARG A 125 10.68 33.88 18.98
CA ARG A 125 10.96 35.31 19.14
C ARG A 125 11.87 35.80 18.02
N ARG A 126 11.49 36.90 17.37
CA ARG A 126 12.30 37.55 16.32
C ARG A 126 13.25 38.59 16.90
N GLY A 127 14.21 39.03 16.07
CA GLY A 127 15.14 40.12 16.42
C GLY A 127 14.47 41.47 16.64
N ASP A 128 13.26 41.67 16.12
CA ASP A 128 12.41 42.84 16.40
C ASP A 128 11.69 42.77 17.76
N LYS A 129 12.01 41.75 18.58
CA LYS A 129 11.46 41.48 19.91
C LYS A 129 9.98 41.09 19.93
N THR A 130 9.38 40.78 18.77
CA THR A 130 8.01 40.27 18.69
C THR A 130 7.98 38.75 18.76
N TRP A 131 6.92 38.21 19.39
CA TRP A 131 6.59 36.79 19.30
C TRP A 131 5.83 36.52 18.00
N GLN A 132 6.23 35.47 17.29
CA GLN A 132 5.59 35.01 16.06
C GLN A 132 5.18 33.56 16.21
N THR A 133 4.10 33.16 15.56
CA THR A 133 3.64 31.78 15.54
C THR A 133 4.64 30.89 14.81
N LEU A 134 5.00 29.76 15.43
CA LEU A 134 5.79 28.70 14.79
C LEU A 134 4.84 27.80 13.99
N ASP A 135 4.60 28.17 12.74
CA ASP A 135 3.83 27.38 11.78
C ASP A 135 4.73 26.75 10.70
N LYS A 136 4.12 25.96 9.80
CA LYS A 136 4.84 25.29 8.71
C LYS A 136 5.52 26.27 7.74
N ALA A 137 4.97 27.47 7.57
CA ALA A 137 5.54 28.47 6.68
C ALA A 137 6.77 29.11 7.33
N ALA A 138 6.68 29.45 8.61
CA ALA A 138 7.79 29.95 9.42
C ALA A 138 8.95 28.94 9.52
N ALA A 139 8.66 27.64 9.53
CA ALA A 139 9.66 26.57 9.52
C ALA A 139 10.24 26.23 8.14
N GLY A 140 9.78 26.89 7.06
CA GLY A 140 10.24 26.59 5.69
C GLY A 140 9.75 25.23 5.14
N LEU A 141 8.74 24.64 5.77
CA LEU A 141 8.17 23.33 5.41
C LEU A 141 6.93 23.47 4.51
N ALA A 142 6.89 24.49 3.65
CA ALA A 142 5.74 24.79 2.81
C ALA A 142 5.39 23.64 1.83
N ASN A 143 6.40 22.88 1.41
CA ASN A 143 6.25 21.69 0.55
C ASN A 143 5.92 20.41 1.33
N VAL A 144 5.97 20.45 2.67
CA VAL A 144 5.57 19.31 3.49
C VAL A 144 4.05 19.33 3.62
N ASP A 145 3.41 18.33 3.03
CA ASP A 145 1.99 18.09 3.21
C ASP A 145 1.74 17.57 4.63
N ASN A 146 1.44 18.50 5.54
CA ASN A 146 1.02 18.21 6.92
C ASN A 146 -0.51 18.18 7.03
N THR A 147 -1.18 17.57 6.05
CA THR A 147 -2.59 17.21 6.19
C THR A 147 -2.69 16.10 7.23
N ALA A 148 -3.58 16.22 8.21
CA ALA A 148 -3.81 15.15 9.18
C ALA A 148 -4.10 13.84 8.43
N ASP A 149 -3.64 12.70 8.93
CA ASP A 149 -3.83 11.42 8.23
C ASP A 149 -5.31 11.13 7.91
N ALA A 150 -6.23 11.63 8.75
CA ALA A 150 -7.68 11.58 8.53
C ALA A 150 -8.19 12.42 7.34
N ALA A 151 -7.43 13.42 6.90
CA ALA A 151 -7.76 14.33 5.81
C ALA A 151 -6.90 14.09 4.55
N LYS A 152 -5.84 13.26 4.63
CA LYS A 152 -5.10 12.80 3.45
C LYS A 152 -6.00 11.87 2.65
N ALA A 153 -5.99 12.00 1.32
CA ALA A 153 -6.58 11.02 0.42
C ALA A 153 -5.75 9.72 0.33
N VAL A 154 -5.05 9.36 1.41
CA VAL A 154 -4.08 8.26 1.49
C VAL A 154 -4.46 7.36 2.67
N LEU A 155 -5.39 6.43 2.39
CA LEU A 155 -5.44 5.09 3.00
C LEU A 155 -5.71 4.97 4.52
N SER A 156 -6.75 5.67 5.00
CA SER A 156 -7.87 4.97 5.67
C SER A 156 -8.86 4.38 4.65
N ALA A 157 -8.58 4.59 3.36
CA ALA A 157 -9.49 4.33 2.28
C ALA A 157 -9.85 2.84 2.23
N THR A 158 -11.09 2.56 2.60
CA THR A 158 -11.88 1.42 2.14
C THR A 158 -11.84 1.24 0.62
N LYS A 159 -11.24 2.13 -0.18
CA LYS A 159 -11.29 2.08 -1.64
C LYS A 159 -10.10 2.76 -2.36
N LEU A 160 -9.64 2.21 -3.49
CA LEU A 160 -8.74 2.82 -4.47
C LEU A 160 -9.41 4.04 -5.11
N THR A 161 -8.72 5.18 -5.16
CA THR A 161 -9.22 6.44 -5.76
C THR A 161 -9.69 6.26 -7.21
N THR A 162 -9.01 5.38 -7.96
CA THR A 162 -9.44 4.94 -9.28
C THR A 162 -9.42 3.42 -9.27
N ALA A 163 -10.58 2.80 -9.44
CA ALA A 163 -10.69 1.35 -9.54
C ALA A 163 -9.79 0.83 -10.67
N ARG A 164 -9.21 -0.36 -10.47
CA ARG A 164 -8.46 -1.09 -11.50
C ARG A 164 -9.25 -2.32 -11.88
N THR A 165 -9.07 -2.84 -13.08
CA THR A 165 -9.67 -4.12 -13.45
C THR A 165 -8.70 -5.25 -13.16
N ILE A 166 -9.20 -6.33 -12.56
CA ILE A 166 -8.49 -7.62 -12.46
C ILE A 166 -9.34 -8.61 -13.23
N ASN A 167 -8.82 -9.08 -14.36
CA ASN A 167 -9.56 -9.96 -15.26
C ASN A 167 -10.94 -9.37 -15.61
N ASP A 168 -10.93 -8.11 -16.06
CA ASP A 168 -12.08 -7.27 -16.40
C ASP A 168 -13.10 -6.98 -15.28
N VAL A 169 -12.86 -7.48 -14.07
CA VAL A 169 -13.67 -7.16 -12.89
C VAL A 169 -13.10 -5.93 -12.20
N SER A 170 -13.92 -4.88 -12.04
CA SER A 170 -13.54 -3.67 -11.31
C SER A 170 -13.23 -3.99 -9.84
N PHE A 171 -12.02 -3.68 -9.42
CA PHE A 171 -11.53 -3.82 -8.06
C PHE A 171 -11.09 -2.47 -7.52
N ASP A 172 -11.59 -2.19 -6.34
CA ASP A 172 -11.27 -0.97 -5.64
C ASP A 172 -10.90 -1.23 -4.17
N GLY A 173 -10.95 -2.47 -3.66
CA GLY A 173 -10.58 -2.78 -2.27
C GLY A 173 -11.67 -2.57 -1.22
N SER A 174 -12.89 -2.15 -1.60
CA SER A 174 -14.03 -1.98 -0.68
C SER A 174 -14.68 -3.29 -0.23
N ALA A 175 -14.42 -4.38 -0.95
CA ALA A 175 -14.78 -5.74 -0.59
C ALA A 175 -13.75 -6.72 -1.17
N ASN A 176 -13.82 -7.98 -0.72
CA ASN A 176 -13.10 -9.07 -1.37
C ASN A 176 -13.52 -9.15 -2.84
N ILE A 177 -12.53 -9.31 -3.73
CA ILE A 177 -12.81 -9.55 -5.13
C ILE A 177 -13.30 -10.98 -5.34
N SER A 178 -14.39 -11.13 -6.09
CA SER A 178 -14.86 -12.44 -6.56
C SER A 178 -14.59 -12.54 -8.05
N ILE A 179 -13.75 -13.49 -8.44
CA ILE A 179 -13.51 -13.83 -9.84
C ILE A 179 -14.12 -15.21 -10.08
N ASN A 180 -15.24 -15.24 -10.79
CA ASN A 180 -15.86 -16.49 -11.20
C ASN A 180 -14.95 -17.18 -12.23
N ALA A 181 -14.82 -18.51 -12.16
CA ALA A 181 -14.11 -19.30 -13.16
C ALA A 181 -14.63 -19.01 -14.59
N ALA A 182 -15.93 -18.74 -14.76
CA ALA A 182 -16.51 -18.35 -16.06
C ALA A 182 -16.02 -16.97 -16.56
N ALA A 183 -15.56 -16.10 -15.67
CA ALA A 183 -15.03 -14.78 -16.02
C ALA A 183 -13.54 -14.85 -16.37
N VAL A 184 -12.82 -15.92 -16.01
CA VAL A 184 -11.43 -16.16 -16.42
C VAL A 184 -11.48 -16.86 -17.78
N PRO A 185 -11.28 -16.15 -18.91
CA PRO A 185 -11.16 -16.82 -20.19
C PRO A 185 -9.98 -17.78 -20.07
N ASN A 186 -10.24 -19.08 -20.25
CA ASN A 186 -9.18 -20.06 -20.43
C ASN A 186 -8.40 -19.61 -21.66
N THR A 187 -7.29 -18.92 -21.43
CA THR A 187 -6.32 -18.57 -22.46
C THR A 187 -5.16 -19.54 -22.22
N PRO A 188 -5.16 -20.72 -22.85
CA PRO A 188 -4.03 -21.63 -22.75
C PRO A 188 -2.76 -20.85 -23.12
N ALA A 189 -1.67 -21.08 -22.39
CA ALA A 189 -0.38 -20.54 -22.79
C ALA A 189 -0.10 -20.94 -24.25
N GLY A 190 0.20 -19.96 -25.12
CA GLY A 190 0.57 -20.23 -26.52
C GLY A 190 -0.42 -19.82 -27.60
N SER A 191 -1.38 -18.93 -27.35
CA SER A 191 -2.31 -18.38 -28.36
C SER A 191 -3.31 -19.40 -28.95
N ILE A 192 -3.65 -20.46 -28.23
CA ILE A 192 -4.72 -21.37 -28.65
C ILE A 192 -6.07 -20.72 -28.35
N ALA A 193 -6.90 -20.56 -29.37
CA ALA A 193 -8.22 -19.95 -29.22
C ALA A 193 -9.13 -20.83 -28.36
N ALA A 194 -9.93 -20.22 -27.47
CA ALA A 194 -10.87 -20.93 -26.61
C ALA A 194 -11.88 -21.79 -27.41
N THR A 195 -12.22 -21.37 -28.62
CA THR A 195 -13.07 -22.15 -29.56
C THR A 195 -12.40 -23.45 -30.00
N THR A 196 -11.08 -23.47 -30.16
CA THR A 196 -10.32 -24.68 -30.51
C THR A 196 -10.32 -25.68 -29.36
N VAL A 197 -10.21 -25.20 -28.13
CA VAL A 197 -10.25 -26.06 -26.93
C VAL A 197 -11.65 -26.64 -26.74
N GLN A 198 -12.70 -25.83 -26.88
CA GLN A 198 -14.07 -26.31 -26.78
C GLN A 198 -14.37 -27.35 -27.88
N ALA A 199 -13.98 -27.07 -29.13
CA ALA A 199 -14.15 -28.02 -30.22
C ALA A 199 -13.40 -29.35 -29.98
N ALA A 200 -12.19 -29.31 -29.41
CA ALA A 200 -11.42 -30.50 -29.09
C ALA A 200 -12.05 -31.32 -27.94
N ILE A 201 -12.67 -30.66 -26.97
CA ILE A 201 -13.41 -31.33 -25.89
C ILE A 201 -14.69 -31.97 -26.44
N ASP A 202 -15.43 -31.25 -27.28
CA ASP A 202 -16.67 -31.76 -27.92
C ASP A 202 -16.36 -32.97 -28.83
N GLU A 203 -15.24 -32.94 -29.55
CA GLU A 203 -14.74 -34.06 -30.35
C GLU A 203 -14.42 -35.28 -29.47
N LEU A 204 -13.69 -35.08 -28.36
CA LEU A 204 -13.33 -36.14 -27.43
C LEU A 204 -14.58 -36.78 -26.79
N ASP A 205 -15.58 -35.98 -26.41
CA ASP A 205 -16.83 -36.49 -25.84
C ASP A 205 -17.61 -37.33 -26.84
N SER A 206 -17.56 -36.98 -28.14
CA SER A 206 -18.17 -37.79 -29.20
C SER A 206 -17.37 -39.07 -29.50
N GLU A 207 -16.05 -39.06 -29.43
CA GLU A 207 -15.18 -40.21 -29.70
C GLU A 207 -15.20 -41.24 -28.55
N LYS A 208 -15.50 -40.81 -27.33
CA LYS A 208 -15.56 -41.67 -26.13
C LYS A 208 -16.92 -42.34 -25.90
N VAL A 209 -17.93 -42.07 -26.74
CA VAL A 209 -19.19 -42.81 -26.70
C VAL A 209 -18.93 -44.28 -27.01
N SER A 210 -19.49 -45.19 -26.20
CA SER A 210 -19.28 -46.64 -26.29
C SER A 210 -19.35 -47.15 -27.75
N ASN A 211 -18.30 -47.86 -28.19
CA ASN A 211 -18.24 -48.53 -29.49
C ASN A 211 -19.28 -49.65 -29.67
N VAL A 212 -20.08 -49.96 -28.64
CA VAL A 212 -21.18 -50.92 -28.70
C VAL A 212 -22.47 -50.17 -29.03
N VAL A 213 -22.86 -50.18 -30.31
CA VAL A 213 -24.14 -49.62 -30.74
C VAL A 213 -25.22 -50.70 -30.65
N VAL A 214 -26.19 -50.52 -29.75
CA VAL A 214 -27.36 -51.41 -29.65
C VAL A 214 -28.43 -50.92 -30.62
N LEU A 215 -28.80 -51.75 -31.60
CA LEU A 215 -29.84 -51.39 -32.56
C LEU A 215 -31.23 -51.41 -31.90
N PRO A 216 -32.19 -50.61 -32.42
CA PRO A 216 -33.58 -50.67 -31.98
C PRO A 216 -34.17 -52.06 -32.23
N SER A 217 -35.29 -52.37 -31.58
CA SER A 217 -35.99 -53.66 -31.75
C SER A 217 -37.45 -53.40 -32.14
N PRO A 218 -37.91 -53.81 -33.35
CA PRO A 218 -37.13 -54.45 -34.41
C PRO A 218 -36.25 -53.46 -35.20
N ALA A 219 -35.08 -53.91 -35.68
CA ALA A 219 -34.21 -53.15 -36.58
C ALA A 219 -34.28 -53.67 -38.02
N ASP A 220 -34.47 -52.78 -38.98
CA ASP A 220 -34.37 -53.11 -40.41
C ASP A 220 -32.90 -53.09 -40.85
N LEU A 221 -32.35 -54.27 -41.16
CA LEU A 221 -30.94 -54.39 -41.52
C LEU A 221 -30.61 -53.71 -42.86
N ASN A 222 -31.59 -53.37 -43.71
CA ASN A 222 -31.34 -52.58 -44.92
C ASN A 222 -30.96 -51.12 -44.59
N THR A 223 -31.33 -50.62 -43.41
CA THR A 223 -31.05 -49.25 -42.98
C THR A 223 -29.74 -49.10 -42.22
N VAL A 224 -29.15 -50.22 -41.75
CA VAL A 224 -27.92 -50.21 -40.96
C VAL A 224 -26.71 -50.17 -41.89
N VAL A 225 -26.38 -48.96 -42.33
CA VAL A 225 -25.38 -48.73 -43.39
C VAL A 225 -24.08 -48.07 -42.93
N THR A 226 -24.01 -47.63 -41.68
CA THR A 226 -22.79 -47.06 -41.10
C THR A 226 -21.83 -48.18 -40.74
N SER A 227 -20.54 -48.00 -41.03
CA SER A 227 -19.51 -48.96 -40.62
C SER A 227 -19.44 -49.07 -39.10
N GLY A 228 -19.39 -50.29 -38.57
CA GLY A 228 -19.32 -50.50 -37.12
C GLY A 228 -19.71 -51.89 -36.67
N PHE A 229 -19.73 -52.05 -35.35
CA PHE A 229 -20.12 -53.27 -34.64
C PHE A 229 -21.42 -53.01 -33.88
N TYR A 230 -22.44 -53.81 -34.17
CA TYR A 230 -23.79 -53.60 -33.70
C TYR A 230 -24.31 -54.82 -32.93
N ARG A 231 -25.04 -54.57 -31.85
CA ARG A 231 -25.82 -55.59 -31.16
C ARG A 231 -27.20 -55.65 -31.80
N LEU A 232 -27.55 -56.80 -32.40
CA LEU A 232 -28.88 -57.09 -32.94
C LEU A 232 -29.84 -57.41 -31.80
N ARG A 233 -31.14 -57.09 -31.93
CA ARG A 233 -32.23 -57.66 -31.12
C ARG A 233 -33.18 -58.35 -32.09
N SER A 234 -34.46 -58.03 -32.14
CA SER A 234 -35.32 -58.48 -33.25
C SER A 234 -34.95 -57.73 -34.54
N VAL A 235 -34.95 -58.40 -35.68
CA VAL A 235 -34.58 -57.79 -36.97
C VAL A 235 -35.60 -58.04 -38.09
N SER A 236 -35.69 -57.11 -39.04
CA SER A 236 -36.32 -57.30 -40.34
C SER A 236 -35.27 -57.20 -41.45
N ASN A 237 -35.56 -57.80 -42.61
CA ASN A 237 -34.61 -57.95 -43.73
C ASN A 237 -33.27 -58.57 -43.32
N GLY A 238 -33.27 -59.38 -42.25
CA GLY A 238 -32.15 -60.19 -41.81
C GLY A 238 -32.18 -61.60 -42.38
N PRO A 239 -31.13 -62.41 -42.13
CA PRO A 239 -31.09 -63.81 -42.55
C PRO A 239 -32.21 -64.62 -41.88
N SER A 240 -32.80 -65.54 -42.64
CA SER A 240 -33.76 -66.52 -42.13
C SER A 240 -33.06 -67.51 -41.18
N GLY A 241 -33.48 -67.58 -39.91
CA GLY A 241 -32.88 -68.48 -38.91
C GLY A 241 -32.37 -67.82 -37.63
N ALA A 242 -32.98 -66.70 -37.21
CA ALA A 242 -32.81 -66.04 -35.91
C ALA A 242 -31.35 -65.65 -35.57
N VAL A 243 -30.89 -64.57 -36.22
CA VAL A 243 -29.78 -63.76 -35.70
C VAL A 243 -30.23 -62.80 -34.60
N ASP A 244 -31.44 -63.03 -34.06
CA ASP A 244 -31.95 -62.27 -32.93
C ASP A 244 -30.96 -62.36 -31.77
N ASP A 245 -30.73 -61.22 -31.14
CA ASP A 245 -29.75 -61.07 -30.06
C ASP A 245 -28.27 -61.28 -30.45
N GLY A 246 -27.99 -61.43 -31.74
CA GLY A 246 -26.65 -61.62 -32.31
C GLY A 246 -25.83 -60.35 -32.51
N GLN A 247 -24.77 -60.46 -33.28
CA GLN A 247 -23.91 -59.35 -33.71
C GLN A 247 -24.10 -59.07 -35.19
N LEU A 248 -24.05 -57.79 -35.56
CA LEU A 248 -23.94 -57.36 -36.94
C LEU A 248 -22.65 -56.55 -37.10
N ILE A 249 -21.87 -56.94 -38.09
CA ILE A 249 -20.69 -56.20 -38.53
C ILE A 249 -21.05 -55.56 -39.86
N VAL A 250 -20.88 -54.25 -39.93
CA VAL A 250 -21.09 -53.50 -41.17
C VAL A 250 -19.76 -52.92 -41.63
N SER A 251 -19.39 -53.23 -42.86
CA SER A 251 -18.24 -52.66 -43.54
C SER A 251 -18.74 -51.94 -44.78
N ARG A 252 -18.78 -50.61 -44.70
CA ARG A 252 -19.06 -49.74 -45.84
C ARG A 252 -17.74 -49.30 -46.46
N GLY A 253 -17.65 -49.42 -47.77
CA GLY A 253 -16.63 -48.76 -48.58
C GLY A 253 -17.06 -47.33 -48.87
N LEU A 254 -17.44 -47.07 -50.12
CA LEU A 254 -18.11 -45.83 -50.54
C LEU A 254 -19.58 -46.13 -50.83
N ASP A 255 -19.83 -46.58 -52.05
CA ASP A 255 -21.11 -46.98 -52.64
C ASP A 255 -21.42 -48.48 -52.48
N THR A 256 -20.50 -49.23 -51.88
CA THR A 256 -20.63 -50.67 -51.59
C THR A 256 -20.66 -50.93 -50.09
N ILE A 257 -21.35 -52.01 -49.72
CA ILE A 257 -21.51 -52.44 -48.33
C ILE A 257 -21.45 -53.95 -48.23
N THR A 258 -20.81 -54.43 -47.17
CA THR A 258 -20.89 -55.82 -46.72
C THR A 258 -21.42 -55.85 -45.30
N GLN A 259 -22.36 -56.76 -45.05
CA GLN A 259 -22.90 -57.03 -43.73
C GLN A 259 -22.65 -58.49 -43.36
N ILE A 260 -22.18 -58.71 -42.13
CA ILE A 260 -21.99 -60.03 -41.54
C ILE A 260 -22.85 -60.10 -40.29
N ALA A 261 -23.81 -61.03 -40.25
CA ALA A 261 -24.66 -61.27 -39.09
C ALA A 261 -24.27 -62.59 -38.42
N ILE A 262 -24.13 -62.57 -37.10
CA ILE A 262 -23.68 -63.72 -36.29
C ILE A 262 -24.73 -63.96 -35.21
N SER A 263 -25.34 -65.13 -35.19
CA SER A 263 -26.34 -65.50 -34.17
C SER A 263 -25.69 -65.72 -32.80
N TYR A 264 -26.28 -65.16 -31.74
CA TYR A 264 -25.80 -65.36 -30.35
C TYR A 264 -25.95 -66.82 -29.90
N LEU A 265 -27.07 -67.46 -30.22
CA LEU A 265 -27.41 -68.79 -29.69
C LEU A 265 -26.75 -69.93 -30.48
N SER A 266 -26.67 -69.79 -31.80
CA SER A 266 -26.21 -70.88 -32.69
C SER A 266 -24.80 -70.68 -33.23
N GLY A 267 -24.23 -69.48 -33.13
CA GLY A 267 -22.96 -69.13 -33.78
C GLY A 267 -23.00 -69.15 -35.32
N ARG A 268 -24.17 -69.37 -35.93
CA ARG A 268 -24.34 -69.34 -37.38
C ARG A 268 -24.00 -67.94 -37.91
N MET A 269 -23.27 -67.92 -39.01
CA MET A 269 -22.79 -66.69 -39.65
C MET A 269 -23.44 -66.53 -41.01
N PHE A 270 -23.89 -65.32 -41.31
CA PHE A 270 -24.50 -64.97 -42.57
C PHE A 270 -23.80 -63.76 -43.15
N THR A 271 -23.62 -63.73 -44.46
CA THR A 271 -23.06 -62.59 -45.18
C THR A 271 -24.00 -62.14 -46.27
N ARG A 272 -24.02 -60.83 -46.52
CA ARG A 272 -24.54 -60.25 -47.75
C ARG A 272 -23.71 -59.03 -48.13
N SER A 273 -23.73 -58.72 -49.40
CA SER A 273 -23.14 -57.48 -49.94
C SER A 273 -24.15 -56.78 -50.84
N GLY A 274 -23.92 -55.52 -51.14
CA GLY A 274 -24.75 -54.77 -52.07
C GLY A 274 -24.22 -53.38 -52.32
N ASN A 275 -24.95 -52.64 -53.14
CA ASN A 275 -24.75 -51.22 -53.41
C ASN A 275 -26.09 -50.45 -53.39
N PRO A 276 -26.87 -50.53 -52.28
CA PRO A 276 -28.17 -49.87 -52.17
C PRO A 276 -28.06 -48.34 -52.19
N PRO A 277 -29.16 -47.61 -52.54
CA PRO A 277 -29.18 -46.15 -52.53
C PRO A 277 -28.79 -45.53 -51.18
N ALA A 278 -29.06 -46.24 -50.08
CA ALA A 278 -28.70 -45.81 -48.72
C ALA A 278 -27.18 -45.64 -48.49
N VAL A 279 -26.33 -46.29 -49.30
CA VAL A 279 -24.87 -46.07 -49.29
C VAL A 279 -24.37 -45.20 -50.45
N GLY A 280 -25.26 -44.69 -51.30
CA GLY A 280 -24.91 -43.95 -52.51
C GLY A 280 -24.70 -44.83 -53.75
N GLY A 281 -25.05 -46.11 -53.68
CA GLY A 281 -25.05 -47.01 -54.84
C GLY A 281 -26.37 -46.96 -55.63
N VAL A 282 -26.43 -47.73 -56.72
CA VAL A 282 -27.58 -47.75 -57.65
C VAL A 282 -28.31 -49.10 -57.71
N GLY A 283 -27.87 -50.09 -56.92
CA GLY A 283 -28.45 -51.44 -56.90
C GLY A 283 -29.17 -51.74 -55.58
N ASP A 284 -29.16 -53.00 -55.15
CA ASP A 284 -29.84 -53.47 -53.94
C ASP A 284 -28.92 -54.35 -53.09
N PHE A 285 -29.40 -54.75 -51.90
CA PHE A 285 -28.76 -55.82 -51.15
C PHE A 285 -28.94 -57.17 -51.85
N ALA A 286 -27.84 -57.91 -52.00
CA ALA A 286 -27.92 -59.33 -52.33
C ALA A 286 -28.64 -60.10 -51.20
N PRO A 287 -29.24 -61.26 -51.51
CA PRO A 287 -29.82 -62.12 -50.48
C PRO A 287 -28.75 -62.54 -49.46
N TRP A 288 -29.18 -62.71 -48.21
CA TRP A 288 -28.34 -63.28 -47.16
C TRP A 288 -27.92 -64.71 -47.50
N ARG A 289 -26.65 -65.02 -47.30
CA ARG A 289 -26.08 -66.35 -47.50
C ARG A 289 -25.43 -66.84 -46.21
N GLU A 290 -25.76 -68.05 -45.81
CA GLU A 290 -25.11 -68.70 -44.66
C GLU A 290 -23.69 -69.16 -45.01
N VAL A 291 -22.78 -69.01 -44.05
CA VAL A 291 -21.45 -69.63 -44.06
C VAL A 291 -21.55 -70.96 -43.32
N TYR A 292 -21.39 -72.06 -44.04
CA TYR A 292 -21.35 -73.39 -43.44
C TYR A 292 -20.03 -73.64 -42.70
N THR A 293 -20.13 -74.21 -41.51
CA THR A 293 -18.98 -74.57 -40.67
C THR A 293 -19.02 -76.06 -40.34
N SER A 294 -17.96 -76.60 -39.74
CA SER A 294 -17.95 -77.99 -39.24
C SER A 294 -19.13 -78.31 -38.31
N GLY A 295 -19.71 -77.31 -37.65
CA GLY A 295 -20.89 -77.46 -36.78
C GLY A 295 -22.25 -77.38 -37.48
N SER A 296 -22.32 -76.96 -38.74
CA SER A 296 -23.59 -76.80 -39.49
C SER A 296 -23.70 -77.63 -40.76
N ILE A 297 -22.64 -78.36 -41.14
CA ILE A 297 -22.66 -79.24 -42.32
C ILE A 297 -23.62 -80.43 -42.15
N LEU A 298 -23.71 -81.01 -40.95
CA LEU A 298 -24.59 -82.13 -40.63
C LEU A 298 -25.80 -81.69 -39.80
N GLY A 299 -27.01 -82.11 -40.19
CA GLY A 299 -28.25 -81.79 -39.49
C GLY A 299 -29.47 -81.92 -40.40
N THR A 300 -30.62 -81.39 -39.99
CA THR A 300 -31.81 -81.41 -40.84
C THR A 300 -31.60 -80.58 -42.11
N VAL A 301 -31.75 -81.22 -43.27
CA VAL A 301 -31.70 -80.57 -44.57
C VAL A 301 -33.05 -79.91 -44.82
N SER A 302 -33.01 -78.65 -45.22
CA SER A 302 -34.18 -77.93 -45.70
C SER A 302 -33.76 -77.01 -46.84
N GLN A 303 -34.68 -76.78 -47.77
CA GLN A 303 -34.50 -75.80 -48.83
C GLN A 303 -35.78 -75.00 -49.07
N SER A 304 -35.61 -73.80 -49.59
CA SER A 304 -36.70 -72.97 -50.10
C SER A 304 -36.33 -72.53 -51.52
N ALA A 305 -37.15 -72.92 -52.51
CA ALA A 305 -36.96 -72.57 -53.92
C ALA A 305 -35.54 -72.84 -54.48
N GLY A 306 -34.93 -73.97 -54.14
CA GLY A 306 -33.58 -74.32 -54.61
C GLY A 306 -32.43 -73.78 -53.75
N VAL A 307 -32.73 -73.00 -52.69
CA VAL A 307 -31.72 -72.44 -51.78
C VAL A 307 -31.72 -73.23 -50.48
N PRO A 308 -30.57 -73.82 -50.09
CA PRO A 308 -30.42 -74.46 -48.77
C PRO A 308 -30.72 -73.48 -47.63
N THR A 309 -31.59 -73.88 -46.71
CA THR A 309 -31.96 -73.13 -45.49
C THR A 309 -31.58 -73.86 -44.20
N GLY A 310 -31.17 -75.14 -44.31
CA GLY A 310 -30.74 -76.00 -43.22
C GLY A 310 -29.32 -76.54 -43.42
N ALA A 311 -29.02 -77.71 -42.86
CA ALA A 311 -27.73 -78.36 -43.00
C ALA A 311 -27.46 -78.81 -44.45
N VAL A 312 -26.20 -79.16 -44.75
CA VAL A 312 -25.80 -79.61 -46.09
C VAL A 312 -26.18 -81.09 -46.32
N ILE A 313 -26.03 -81.91 -45.27
CA ILE A 313 -26.30 -83.35 -45.31
C ILE A 313 -27.11 -83.75 -44.08
N GLU A 314 -28.19 -84.49 -44.30
CA GLU A 314 -28.99 -85.12 -43.26
C GLU A 314 -28.86 -86.64 -43.39
N GLN A 315 -28.72 -87.32 -42.25
CA GLN A 315 -28.89 -88.76 -42.16
C GLN A 315 -30.00 -89.05 -41.15
N GLY A 316 -30.88 -89.98 -41.50
CA GLY A 316 -31.94 -90.41 -40.59
C GLY A 316 -32.40 -91.82 -40.88
N SER A 317 -33.18 -92.37 -39.96
CA SER A 317 -33.86 -93.65 -40.14
C SER A 317 -35.31 -93.55 -39.71
N ASN A 318 -36.16 -94.34 -40.35
CA ASN A 318 -37.55 -94.53 -39.93
C ASN A 318 -37.92 -96.02 -40.08
N ALA A 319 -39.19 -96.37 -39.85
CA ALA A 319 -39.65 -97.75 -39.95
C ALA A 319 -39.46 -98.40 -41.33
N ASN A 320 -39.17 -97.61 -42.37
CA ASN A 320 -38.99 -98.05 -43.76
C ASN A 320 -37.52 -98.10 -44.22
N GLY A 321 -36.54 -97.72 -43.39
CA GLY A 321 -35.11 -97.78 -43.73
C GLY A 321 -34.30 -96.55 -43.29
N GLU A 322 -33.04 -96.51 -43.73
CA GLU A 322 -32.14 -95.36 -43.58
C GLU A 322 -32.27 -94.44 -44.80
N TYR A 323 -32.00 -93.15 -44.62
CA TYR A 323 -31.94 -92.20 -45.73
C TYR A 323 -30.82 -91.19 -45.55
N CYS A 324 -30.29 -90.70 -46.66
CA CYS A 324 -29.44 -89.54 -46.71
C CYS A 324 -30.10 -88.46 -47.59
N ARG A 325 -30.29 -87.25 -47.04
CA ARG A 325 -30.72 -86.07 -47.81
C ARG A 325 -29.54 -85.14 -48.03
N TYR A 326 -29.52 -84.52 -49.20
CA TYR A 326 -28.55 -83.50 -49.57
C TYR A 326 -29.25 -82.15 -49.75
N ALA A 327 -28.51 -81.06 -49.56
CA ALA A 327 -29.00 -79.69 -49.61
C ALA A 327 -29.69 -79.30 -50.94
N ASP A 328 -29.40 -80.01 -52.03
CA ASP A 328 -30.02 -79.86 -53.34
C ASP A 328 -31.44 -80.45 -53.43
N GLY A 329 -31.90 -81.12 -52.36
CA GLY A 329 -33.18 -81.81 -52.28
C GLY A 329 -33.13 -83.29 -52.66
N THR A 330 -31.96 -83.81 -53.06
CA THR A 330 -31.80 -85.24 -53.37
C THR A 330 -31.94 -86.06 -52.08
N GLN A 331 -32.78 -87.10 -52.11
CA GLN A 331 -32.89 -88.08 -51.04
C GLN A 331 -32.56 -89.47 -51.57
N ILE A 332 -31.62 -90.15 -50.93
CA ILE A 332 -31.26 -91.55 -51.17
C ILE A 332 -31.82 -92.36 -50.00
N CYS A 333 -32.60 -93.41 -50.29
CA CYS A 333 -33.20 -94.32 -49.31
C CYS A 333 -32.82 -95.77 -49.62
#